data_AF-A0A7J3ZDN6-F1
#
_entry.id   AF-A0A7J3ZDN6-F1
#
_cell.length_a   1.000
_cell.length_b   1.000
_cell.length_c   1.000
_cell.angle_alpha   90.00
_cell.angle_beta   90.00
_cell.angle_gamma   90.00
#
_symmetry.space_group_name_H-M   'P 1'
#
loop_
_entity.id
_entity.type
_entity.pdbx_description
1 polymer ?
#
loop_
_entity_poly.entity_id
_entity_poly.type
_entity_poly.pdbx_seq_one_letter_code
_entity_poly.pdbx_strand_id
1 'polypeptide(L)'
;MSPPIYMPRDLETILTSVRKAVRDYFGRDPGDAKAIFVKTRRDVLGYVEFGSRVIKINAEAYRRYLEIEGPEASMEYLFVVILHEYLHIMGIYDEREVRRISMEIVERVFSKHSRAMKLAESLADPRDIFIKRIGRPLSPYI
;
A
#
# COMPACT_ATOMS: atom_id res chain seq x y z
N MET A 1 29.64 6.35 3.81
CA MET A 1 28.43 7.11 4.18
C MET A 1 27.48 6.13 4.84
N SER A 2 27.21 6.30 6.13
CA SER A 2 26.16 5.52 6.82
C SER A 2 24.79 6.01 6.36
N PRO A 3 23.82 5.13 6.12
CA PRO A 3 22.48 5.55 5.70
C PRO A 3 21.80 6.36 6.82
N PRO A 4 20.97 7.37 6.49
CA PRO A 4 20.36 8.23 7.49
C PRO A 4 19.38 7.46 8.38
N ILE A 5 19.50 7.69 9.68
CA ILE A 5 18.68 7.17 10.77
C ILE A 5 17.35 7.91 10.75
N TYR A 6 16.41 7.45 9.92
CA TYR A 6 14.98 7.63 10.15
C TYR A 6 14.28 6.41 9.55
N MET A 7 14.35 5.30 10.29
CA MET A 7 13.45 4.18 10.05
C MET A 7 12.05 4.60 10.50
N PRO A 8 10.99 4.21 9.78
CA PRO A 8 9.67 4.15 10.36
C PRO A 8 9.72 3.20 11.56
N ARG A 9 8.86 3.43 12.54
CA ARG A 9 8.53 2.45 13.57
C ARG A 9 8.28 1.09 12.89
N ASP A 10 9.27 0.21 13.02
CA ASP A 10 9.38 -1.19 12.61
C ASP A 10 8.41 -1.73 11.53
N LEU A 11 8.94 -2.37 10.48
CA LEU A 11 8.14 -3.01 9.42
C LEU A 11 7.08 -3.97 9.98
N GLU A 12 7.38 -4.66 11.09
CA GLU A 12 6.40 -5.54 11.74
C GLU A 12 5.20 -4.76 12.31
N THR A 13 5.43 -3.56 12.86
CA THR A 13 4.36 -2.69 13.38
C THR A 13 3.44 -2.22 12.25
N ILE A 14 4.02 -1.85 11.10
CA ILE A 14 3.25 -1.42 9.93
C ILE A 14 2.49 -2.60 9.34
N LEU A 15 3.13 -3.76 9.21
CA LEU A 15 2.49 -4.96 8.70
C LEU A 15 1.35 -5.44 9.59
N THR A 16 1.50 -5.35 10.91
CA THR A 16 0.44 -5.63 11.88
C THR A 16 -0.74 -4.67 11.70
N SER A 17 -0.45 -3.39 11.45
CA SER A 17 -1.47 -2.37 11.18
C SER A 17 -2.22 -2.65 9.88
N VAL A 18 -1.51 -3.06 8.82
CA VAL A 18 -2.10 -3.48 7.54
C VAL A 18 -2.98 -4.73 7.73
N ARG A 19 -2.48 -5.78 8.39
CA ARG A 19 -3.25 -7.00 8.67
C ARG A 19 -4.53 -6.68 9.44
N LYS A 20 -4.46 -5.80 10.43
CA LYS A 20 -5.65 -5.33 11.17
C LYS A 20 -6.64 -4.64 10.22
N ALA A 21 -6.19 -3.69 9.41
CA ALA A 21 -7.06 -2.94 8.50
C ALA A 21 -7.74 -3.87 7.47
N VAL A 22 -6.98 -4.83 6.93
CA VAL A 22 -7.50 -5.87 6.03
C VAL A 22 -8.51 -6.76 6.74
N ARG A 23 -8.21 -7.23 7.95
CA ARG A 23 -9.16 -8.04 8.75
C ARG A 23 -10.45 -7.28 9.03
N ASP A 24 -10.35 -6.01 9.40
CA ASP A 24 -11.52 -5.16 9.69
C ASP A 24 -12.35 -4.92 8.42
N TYR A 25 -11.72 -4.91 7.23
CA TYR A 25 -12.42 -4.77 5.95
C TYR A 25 -13.11 -6.06 5.49
N PHE A 26 -12.43 -7.22 5.56
CA PHE A 26 -12.96 -8.49 5.06
C PHE A 26 -13.69 -9.35 6.09
N GLY A 27 -13.61 -9.00 7.38
CA GLY A 27 -14.23 -9.76 8.47
C GLY A 27 -13.58 -11.12 8.77
N ARG A 28 -12.40 -11.41 8.22
CA ARG A 28 -11.64 -12.66 8.47
C ARG A 28 -10.15 -12.38 8.60
N ASP A 29 -9.45 -13.22 9.35
CA ASP A 29 -7.99 -13.13 9.47
C ASP A 29 -7.33 -13.49 8.14
N PRO A 30 -6.55 -12.58 7.53
CA PRO A 30 -5.94 -12.84 6.23
C PRO A 30 -4.60 -13.62 6.32
N GLY A 31 -4.21 -14.02 7.54
CA GLY A 31 -3.02 -14.82 7.83
C GLY A 31 -1.77 -13.97 8.09
N ASP A 32 -0.61 -14.61 8.21
CA ASP A 32 0.65 -13.90 8.47
C ASP A 32 1.37 -13.53 7.17
N ALA A 33 2.19 -12.49 7.20
CA ALA A 33 3.11 -12.16 6.12
C ALA A 33 4.42 -11.64 6.72
N LYS A 34 5.44 -11.47 5.89
CA LYS A 34 6.68 -10.75 6.26
C LYS A 34 6.92 -9.63 5.27
N ALA A 35 7.57 -8.57 5.71
CA ALA A 35 7.98 -7.47 4.84
C ALA A 35 9.49 -7.26 4.95
N ILE A 36 10.15 -7.08 3.81
CA ILE A 36 11.59 -6.78 3.74
C ILE A 36 11.86 -5.69 2.71
N PHE A 37 12.95 -4.95 2.90
CA PHE A 37 13.46 -4.05 1.87
C PHE A 37 14.38 -4.79 0.90
N VAL A 38 14.21 -4.51 -0.39
CA VAL A 38 15.07 -5.02 -1.46
C VAL A 38 15.47 -3.90 -2.41
N LYS A 39 16.55 -4.11 -3.17
CA LYS A 39 16.87 -3.29 -4.34
C LYS A 39 16.27 -3.95 -5.58
N THR A 40 15.52 -3.17 -6.38
CA THR A 40 14.88 -3.64 -7.61
C THR A 40 14.73 -2.50 -8.60
N ARG A 41 14.09 -2.75 -9.75
CA ARG A 41 13.87 -1.77 -10.83
C ARG A 41 13.10 -0.53 -10.34
N ARG A 42 13.38 0.62 -10.96
CA ARG A 42 12.91 1.95 -10.50
C ARG A 42 11.41 2.20 -10.63
N ASP A 43 10.74 1.42 -11.47
CA ASP A 43 9.32 1.48 -11.83
C ASP A 43 8.41 0.68 -10.89
N VAL A 44 8.99 -0.05 -9.92
CA VAL A 44 8.26 -0.92 -8.99
C VAL A 44 8.33 -0.36 -7.58
N LEU A 45 7.19 -0.19 -6.88
CA LEU A 45 7.19 0.24 -5.48
C LEU A 45 7.36 -0.91 -4.49
N GLY A 46 6.77 -2.05 -4.81
CA GLY A 46 6.88 -3.31 -4.09
C GLY A 46 6.44 -4.47 -4.98
N TYR A 47 6.67 -5.70 -4.53
CA TYR A 47 6.14 -6.89 -5.17
C TYR A 47 6.10 -8.08 -4.21
N VAL A 48 5.28 -9.07 -4.53
CA VAL A 48 5.31 -10.42 -3.96
C VAL A 48 5.54 -11.47 -5.05
N GLU A 49 6.34 -12.48 -4.76
CA GLU A 49 6.50 -13.64 -5.65
C GLU A 49 5.31 -14.58 -5.54
N PHE A 50 4.91 -15.22 -6.64
CA PHE A 50 3.79 -16.15 -6.63
C PHE A 50 3.99 -17.27 -5.58
N GLY A 51 2.99 -17.49 -4.73
CA GLY A 51 3.05 -18.45 -3.63
C GLY A 51 3.86 -18.01 -2.41
N SER A 52 4.53 -16.86 -2.47
CA SER A 52 5.25 -16.27 -1.33
C SER A 52 4.31 -15.45 -0.45
N ARG A 53 4.66 -15.34 0.83
CA ARG A 53 4.04 -14.42 1.80
C ARG A 53 5.03 -13.36 2.28
N VAL A 54 6.08 -13.12 1.50
CA VAL A 54 7.13 -12.13 1.75
C VAL A 54 6.95 -10.96 0.80
N ILE A 55 6.52 -9.83 1.35
CA ILE A 55 6.39 -8.55 0.65
C ILE A 55 7.78 -7.92 0.52
N LYS A 56 8.19 -7.65 -0.72
CA LYS A 56 9.47 -7.03 -1.04
C LYS A 56 9.24 -5.57 -1.39
N ILE A 57 9.68 -4.66 -0.53
CA ILE A 57 9.52 -3.21 -0.69
C ILE A 57 10.75 -2.65 -1.39
N ASN A 58 10.56 -1.83 -2.42
CA ASN A 58 11.69 -1.20 -3.11
C ASN A 58 12.32 -0.10 -2.25
N ALA A 59 13.52 -0.36 -1.75
CA ALA A 59 14.27 0.57 -0.91
C ALA A 59 14.60 1.90 -1.61
N GLU A 60 14.83 1.89 -2.93
CA GLU A 60 15.14 3.09 -3.68
C GLU A 60 13.91 3.94 -3.97
N ALA A 61 12.77 3.32 -4.25
CA ALA A 61 11.51 4.04 -4.40
C ALA A 61 11.09 4.67 -3.07
N TYR A 62 11.18 3.90 -1.97
CA TYR A 62 10.92 4.39 -0.62
C TYR A 62 11.82 5.58 -0.25
N ARG A 63 13.13 5.46 -0.44
CA ARG A 63 14.07 6.56 -0.17
C ARG A 63 13.72 7.82 -0.96
N ARG A 64 13.48 7.70 -2.27
CA ARG A 64 13.14 8.84 -3.13
C ARG A 64 11.84 9.51 -2.69
N TYR A 65 10.85 8.72 -2.30
CA TYR A 65 9.59 9.26 -1.79
C TYR A 65 9.82 10.10 -0.52
N LEU A 66 10.62 9.62 0.43
CA LEU A 66 10.94 10.38 1.64
C LEU A 66 11.78 11.63 1.38
N GLU A 67 12.64 11.62 0.37
CA GLU A 67 13.40 12.80 -0.05
C GLU A 67 12.48 13.93 -0.56
N ILE A 68 11.32 13.58 -1.11
CA ILE A 68 10.35 14.52 -1.66
C ILE A 68 9.33 14.94 -0.59
N GLU A 69 8.74 13.98 0.11
CA GLU A 69 7.58 14.18 0.99
C GLU A 69 7.95 14.36 2.47
N GLY A 70 9.23 14.17 2.82
CA GLY A 70 9.73 14.21 4.19
C GLY A 70 9.73 12.84 4.90
N PRO A 71 10.59 12.64 5.92
CA PRO A 71 10.70 11.39 6.66
C PRO A 71 9.41 10.99 7.39
N GLU A 72 8.56 11.96 7.76
CA GLU A 72 7.29 11.73 8.42
C GLU A 72 6.21 11.14 7.49
N ALA A 73 6.43 11.13 6.17
CA ALA A 73 5.56 10.44 5.20
C ALA A 73 5.77 8.91 5.17
N SER A 74 6.76 8.42 5.90
CA SER A 74 7.22 7.03 5.89
C SER A 74 6.14 6.01 6.23
N MET A 75 5.38 6.25 7.30
CA MET A 75 4.31 5.35 7.73
C MET A 75 3.23 5.23 6.64
N GLU A 76 2.84 6.36 6.05
CA GLU A 76 1.80 6.41 5.02
C GLU A 76 2.24 5.70 3.74
N TYR A 77 3.49 5.91 3.29
CA TYR A 77 4.04 5.21 2.15
C TYR A 77 4.05 3.70 2.34
N LEU A 78 4.63 3.24 3.46
CA LEU A 78 4.79 1.82 3.70
C LEU A 78 3.46 1.12 3.90
N PHE A 79 2.50 1.78 4.57
CA PHE A 79 1.15 1.24 4.70
C PHE A 79 0.52 0.98 3.32
N VAL A 80 0.58 1.94 2.40
CA VAL A 80 -0.03 1.80 1.07
C VAL A 80 0.63 0.70 0.26
N VAL A 81 1.97 0.69 0.19
CA VAL A 81 2.71 -0.32 -0.59
C VAL A 81 2.51 -1.72 0.00
N ILE A 82 2.61 -1.86 1.33
CA ILE A 82 2.41 -3.16 1.98
C ILE A 82 0.97 -3.62 1.77
N LEU A 83 -0.03 -2.74 1.94
CA LEU A 83 -1.44 -3.08 1.72
C LEU A 83 -1.69 -3.62 0.32
N HIS A 84 -1.16 -2.96 -0.71
CA HIS A 84 -1.30 -3.39 -2.11
C HIS A 84 -0.80 -4.83 -2.31
N GLU A 85 0.44 -5.11 -1.89
CA GLU A 85 1.02 -6.45 -2.00
C GLU A 85 0.34 -7.48 -1.11
N TYR A 86 -0.19 -7.05 0.04
CA TYR A 86 -0.91 -7.92 0.95
C TYR A 86 -2.24 -8.40 0.33
N LEU A 87 -2.93 -7.56 -0.44
CA LEU A 87 -4.13 -7.97 -1.17
C LEU A 87 -3.81 -9.02 -2.25
N HIS A 88 -2.64 -8.93 -2.89
CA HIS A 88 -2.16 -10.00 -3.78
C HIS A 88 -1.88 -11.31 -3.03
N ILE A 89 -1.32 -11.25 -1.82
CA ILE A 89 -1.16 -12.42 -0.94
C ILE A 89 -2.52 -13.07 -0.60
N MET A 90 -3.59 -12.28 -0.51
CA MET A 90 -4.95 -12.78 -0.29
C MET A 90 -5.61 -13.40 -1.52
N GLY A 91 -4.94 -13.36 -2.68
CA GLY A 91 -5.46 -13.92 -3.93
C GLY A 91 -6.24 -12.94 -4.78
N ILE A 92 -6.18 -11.63 -4.50
CA ILE A 92 -6.77 -10.60 -5.35
C ILE A 92 -5.71 -10.20 -6.38
N TYR A 93 -5.89 -10.63 -7.62
CA TYR A 93 -4.89 -10.42 -8.69
C TYR A 93 -5.31 -9.37 -9.72
N ASP A 94 -6.58 -8.98 -9.76
CA ASP A 94 -7.02 -7.89 -10.60
C ASP A 94 -6.52 -6.55 -10.02
N GLU A 95 -5.58 -5.91 -10.72
CA GLU A 95 -4.94 -4.67 -10.28
C GLU A 95 -5.95 -3.56 -9.98
N ARG A 96 -7.04 -3.51 -10.74
CA ARG A 96 -8.06 -2.49 -10.57
C ARG A 96 -8.84 -2.71 -9.27
N GLU A 97 -9.21 -3.96 -9.00
CA GLU A 97 -9.81 -4.34 -7.73
C GLU A 97 -8.89 -4.07 -6.54
N VAL A 98 -7.60 -4.42 -6.64
CA VAL A 98 -6.59 -4.12 -5.59
C VAL A 98 -6.49 -2.63 -5.31
N ARG A 99 -6.42 -1.79 -6.34
CA ARG A 99 -6.34 -0.32 -6.19
C ARG A 99 -7.61 0.26 -5.58
N ARG A 100 -8.78 -0.22 -6.00
CA ARG A 100 -10.07 0.18 -5.41
C ARG A 100 -10.12 -0.12 -3.92
N ILE A 101 -9.84 -1.37 -3.54
CA ILE A 101 -9.87 -1.81 -2.14
C ILE A 101 -8.81 -1.07 -1.32
N SER A 102 -7.62 -0.87 -1.88
CA SER A 102 -6.56 -0.09 -1.24
C SER A 102 -7.03 1.32 -0.92
N MET A 103 -7.65 2.03 -1.87
CA MET A 103 -8.22 3.36 -1.63
C MET A 103 -9.29 3.38 -0.54
N GLU A 104 -10.19 2.39 -0.52
CA GLU A 104 -11.24 2.31 0.50
C GLU A 104 -10.67 2.07 1.91
N ILE A 105 -9.70 1.16 2.03
CA ILE A 105 -9.05 0.88 3.32
C ILE A 105 -8.22 2.09 3.77
N VAL A 106 -7.45 2.69 2.88
CA VAL A 106 -6.62 3.88 3.18
C VAL A 106 -7.49 5.05 3.64
N GLU A 107 -8.61 5.30 2.97
CA GLU A 107 -9.54 6.36 3.38
C GLU A 107 -10.10 6.13 4.79
N ARG A 108 -10.45 4.88 5.14
CA ARG A 108 -10.93 4.53 6.48
C ARG A 108 -9.86 4.71 7.57
N VAL A 109 -8.59 4.46 7.24
CA VAL A 109 -7.48 4.51 8.21
C VAL A 109 -6.89 5.91 8.36
N PHE A 110 -6.71 6.65 7.26
CA PHE A 110 -5.97 7.92 7.24
C PHE A 110 -6.82 9.14 6.85
N SER A 111 -8.09 8.97 6.45
CA SER A 111 -8.96 9.99 5.84
C SER A 111 -8.57 10.42 4.42
N LYS A 112 -9.51 11.06 3.70
CA LYS A 112 -9.36 11.41 2.28
C LYS A 112 -8.25 12.43 1.97
N HIS A 113 -7.81 13.22 2.95
CA HIS A 113 -6.87 14.31 2.76
C HIS A 113 -5.41 13.94 3.11
N SER A 114 -5.18 12.69 3.49
CA SER A 114 -3.87 12.16 3.89
C SER A 114 -2.89 12.01 2.72
N ARG A 115 -1.59 11.92 3.02
CA ARG A 115 -0.57 11.58 2.02
C ARG A 115 -0.74 10.13 1.57
N ALA A 116 -1.15 9.24 2.47
CA ALA A 116 -1.52 7.87 2.13
C ALA A 116 -2.61 7.84 1.05
N MET A 117 -3.66 8.65 1.19
CA MET A 117 -4.73 8.71 0.18
C MET A 117 -4.22 9.23 -1.16
N LYS A 118 -3.43 10.32 -1.17
CA LYS A 118 -2.83 10.86 -2.40
C LYS A 118 -1.96 9.82 -3.12
N LEU A 119 -1.19 9.02 -2.37
CA LEU A 119 -0.39 7.93 -2.92
C LEU A 119 -1.27 6.80 -3.47
N ALA A 120 -2.32 6.40 -2.74
CA ALA A 120 -3.24 5.38 -3.22
C ALA A 120 -3.97 5.83 -4.52
N GLU A 121 -4.34 7.11 -4.62
CA GLU A 121 -4.95 7.69 -5.82
C GLU A 121 -3.98 7.73 -7.00
N SER A 122 -2.71 8.07 -6.78
CA SER A 122 -1.72 8.11 -7.88
C SER A 122 -1.40 6.74 -8.46
N LEU A 123 -1.66 5.67 -7.69
CA LEU A 123 -1.55 4.28 -8.13
C LEU A 123 -2.84 3.75 -8.78
N ALA A 124 -3.99 4.40 -8.54
CA ALA A 124 -5.28 4.00 -9.07
C ALA A 124 -5.40 4.29 -10.58
N ASP A 125 -6.30 3.57 -11.26
CA ASP A 125 -6.67 3.93 -12.63
C ASP A 125 -7.38 5.30 -12.63
N PRO A 126 -7.01 6.24 -13.52
CA PRO A 126 -7.65 7.56 -13.59
C PRO A 126 -9.18 7.52 -13.72
N ARG A 127 -9.74 6.47 -14.33
CA ARG A 127 -11.19 6.28 -14.47
C ARG A 127 -11.87 6.03 -13.13
N ASP A 128 -11.23 5.32 -12.22
CA ASP A 128 -11.78 5.02 -10.90
C ASP A 128 -11.72 6.25 -9.98
N ILE A 129 -10.69 7.08 -10.12
CA ILE A 129 -10.59 8.38 -9.44
C ILE A 129 -11.76 9.27 -9.87
N PHE A 130 -12.06 9.31 -11.17
CA PHE A 130 -13.18 10.10 -11.70
C PHE A 130 -14.53 9.59 -11.19
N ILE A 131 -14.78 8.28 -11.21
CA ILE A 131 -16.03 7.67 -10.72
C ILE A 131 -16.24 7.95 -9.22
N LYS A 132 -15.18 7.83 -8.41
CA LYS A 132 -15.21 8.17 -6.98
C LYS A 132 -15.52 9.65 -6.77
N ARG A 133 -14.93 10.54 -7.56
CA ARG A 133 -15.11 12.00 -7.44
C ARG A 133 -16.53 12.47 -7.77
N ILE A 134 -17.23 11.76 -8.65
CA ILE A 134 -18.64 12.06 -8.99
C ILE A 134 -19.65 11.35 -8.08
N GLY A 135 -19.19 10.70 -7.00
CA GLY A 135 -20.06 10.06 -6.01
C GLY A 135 -20.80 8.82 -6.51
N ARG A 136 -20.33 8.21 -7.61
CA ARG A 136 -20.91 6.95 -8.10
C ARG A 136 -20.20 5.76 -7.44
N PRO A 137 -20.93 4.70 -7.08
CA PRO A 137 -20.31 3.48 -6.60
C PRO A 137 -19.41 2.91 -7.70
N LEU A 138 -18.20 2.52 -7.32
CA LEU A 138 -17.25 1.84 -8.21
C LEU A 138 -17.84 0.47 -8.53
N SER A 139 -18.34 0.29 -9.76
CA SER A 139 -18.82 -1.01 -10.23
C SER A 139 -17.62 -1.93 -10.43
N PRO A 140 -17.63 -3.15 -9.88
CA PRO A 140 -16.57 -4.14 -10.10
C PRO A 140 -16.52 -4.68 -11.55
N TYR A 141 -17.48 -4.30 -12.41
CA TYR A 141 -17.61 -4.80 -13.78
C TYR A 141 -17.92 -3.66 -14.75
N ILE A 142 -16.92 -2.87 -15.16
CA ILE A 142 -17.00 -2.05 -16.39
C ILE A 142 -15.65 -2.00 -17.08
#